data_AF-A0A6G2DP80-F1
#
_entry.id   AF-A0A6G2DP80-F1
#
_cell.length_a   1.000
_cell.length_b   1.000
_cell.length_c   1.000
_cell.angle_alpha   90.00
_cell.angle_beta   90.00
_cell.angle_gamma   90.00
#
_symmetry.space_group_name_H-M   'P 1'
#
loop_
_entity.id
_entity.type
_entity.pdbx_description
1 polymer ?
#
loop_
_entity_poly.entity_id
_entity_poly.type
_entity_poly.pdbx_seq_one_letter_code
_entity_poly.pdbx_strand_id
1 'polypeptide(L)'
;LIGYLLAAMKIKDSLDASKEGLMEIFYLSPKIERLKEIQNQDLQEGDDYSLKKFDIDLKDVEFAYNKDAKVLNGVSFKAKQGEVTALVGASG
;
A
#
# COMPACT_ATOMS: atom_id res chain seq x y z
N LEU A 1 -18.05 -32.37 -47.64
CA LEU A 1 -18.19 -30.91 -47.39
C LEU A 1 -18.70 -30.63 -45.97
N ILE A 2 -19.86 -31.17 -45.57
CA ILE A 2 -20.49 -30.90 -44.25
C ILE A 2 -19.61 -31.35 -43.05
N GLY A 3 -18.96 -32.52 -43.12
CA GLY A 3 -18.08 -32.99 -42.04
C GLY A 3 -16.90 -32.07 -41.73
N TYR A 4 -16.31 -31.43 -42.76
CA TYR A 4 -15.24 -30.45 -42.59
C TYR A 4 -15.73 -29.17 -41.90
N LEU A 5 -16.96 -28.73 -42.22
CA LEU A 5 -17.59 -27.59 -41.55
C LEU A 5 -17.84 -27.87 -40.06
N LEU A 6 -18.36 -29.06 -39.74
CA LEU A 6 -18.59 -29.47 -38.35
C LEU A 6 -17.28 -29.58 -37.55
N ALA A 7 -16.21 -30.10 -38.15
CA ALA A 7 -14.89 -30.15 -37.52
C ALA A 7 -14.34 -28.74 -37.25
N ALA A 8 -14.46 -27.82 -38.21
CA ALA A 8 -14.03 -26.43 -38.04
C ALA A 8 -14.79 -25.70 -36.92
N MET A 9 -16.11 -25.92 -36.80
CA MET A 9 -16.91 -25.39 -35.70
C MET A 9 -16.43 -25.90 -34.34
N LYS A 10 -16.16 -27.21 -34.22
CA LYS A 10 -15.70 -27.80 -32.95
C LYS A 10 -14.33 -27.27 -32.52
N ILE A 11 -13.43 -27.04 -33.49
CA ILE A 11 -12.11 -26.42 -33.24
C ILE A 11 -12.28 -24.99 -32.76
N LYS A 12 -13.16 -24.20 -33.39
CA LYS A 12 -13.46 -22.83 -32.98
C LYS A 12 -14.02 -22.79 -31.55
N ASP A 13 -15.01 -23.62 -31.24
CA ASP A 13 -15.62 -23.69 -29.91
C ASP A 13 -14.57 -24.00 -28.83
N SER A 14 -13.66 -24.94 -29.12
CA SER A 14 -12.55 -25.27 -28.22
C SER A 14 -11.57 -24.10 -28.03
N LEU A 15 -11.31 -23.32 -29.09
CA LEU A 15 -10.47 -22.14 -29.02
C LEU A 15 -11.14 -21.03 -28.20
N ASP A 16 -12.44 -20.81 -28.39
CA ASP A 16 -13.20 -19.80 -27.66
C ASP A 16 -13.24 -20.10 -26.17
N ALA A 17 -13.53 -21.36 -25.78
CA ALA A 17 -13.47 -21.78 -24.38
C ALA A 17 -12.08 -21.57 -23.75
N SER A 18 -11.01 -21.86 -24.51
CA SER A 18 -9.64 -21.62 -24.03
C SER A 18 -9.33 -20.13 -23.85
N LYS A 19 -9.84 -19.30 -24.75
CA LYS A 19 -9.71 -17.84 -24.69
C LYS A 19 -10.43 -17.26 -23.49
N GLU A 20 -11.64 -17.73 -23.19
CA GLU A 20 -12.40 -17.31 -22.01
C GLU A 20 -11.63 -17.59 -20.71
N GLY A 21 -11.06 -18.79 -20.57
CA GLY A 21 -10.21 -19.12 -19.42
C GLY A 21 -8.96 -18.23 -19.32
N LEU A 22 -8.33 -17.92 -20.46
CA LEU A 22 -7.17 -17.01 -20.48
C LEU A 22 -7.54 -15.59 -20.04
N MET A 23 -8.71 -15.09 -20.48
CA MET A 23 -9.23 -13.78 -20.10
C MET A 23 -9.56 -13.70 -18.60
N GLU A 24 -10.11 -14.77 -18.03
CA GLU A 24 -10.35 -14.86 -16.59
C GLU A 24 -9.04 -14.80 -15.80
N ILE A 25 -8.00 -15.51 -16.24
CA ILE A 25 -6.67 -15.45 -15.62
C ILE A 25 -6.15 -14.01 -15.64
N PHE A 26 -6.16 -13.33 -16.78
CA PHE A 26 -5.71 -11.92 -16.85
C PHE A 26 -6.54 -10.98 -15.98
N TYR A 27 -7.84 -11.24 -15.82
CA TYR A 27 -8.70 -10.46 -14.92
C TYR A 27 -8.36 -10.68 -13.44
N LEU A 28 -7.98 -11.90 -13.05
CA LEU A 28 -7.69 -12.27 -11.67
C LEU A 28 -6.24 -11.99 -11.26
N SER A 29 -5.27 -12.10 -12.17
CA SER A 29 -3.84 -11.89 -11.88
C SER A 29 -3.52 -10.60 -11.11
N PRO A 30 -3.94 -9.38 -11.53
CA PRO A 30 -3.62 -8.16 -10.81
C PRO A 30 -4.27 -8.09 -9.42
N LYS A 31 -5.46 -8.71 -9.25
CA LYS A 31 -6.12 -8.78 -7.95
C LYS A 31 -5.36 -9.68 -6.98
N ILE A 32 -4.87 -10.82 -7.47
CA ILE A 32 -4.04 -11.73 -6.69
C ILE A 32 -2.73 -11.06 -6.30
N GLU A 33 -2.11 -10.31 -7.20
CA GLU A 33 -0.90 -9.53 -6.92
C GLU A 33 -1.14 -8.51 -5.81
N ARG A 34 -2.22 -7.72 -5.89
CA ARG A 34 -2.58 -6.76 -4.84
C ARG A 34 -2.85 -7.41 -3.49
N LEU A 35 -3.51 -8.57 -3.47
CA LEU A 35 -3.74 -9.33 -2.23
C LEU A 35 -2.43 -9.81 -1.62
N LYS A 36 -1.48 -10.27 -2.45
CA LYS A 36 -0.14 -10.64 -1.99
C LYS A 36 0.63 -9.45 -1.44
N GLU A 37 0.57 -8.28 -2.06
CA GLU A 37 1.18 -7.07 -1.51
C GLU A 37 0.67 -6.75 -0.10
N ILE A 38 -0.65 -6.80 0.10
CA ILE A 38 -1.27 -6.51 1.39
C ILE A 38 -0.87 -7.57 2.43
N GLN A 39 -0.91 -8.85 2.06
CA GLN A 39 -0.58 -9.96 2.97
C GLN A 39 0.89 -10.01 3.35
N ASN A 40 1.77 -9.63 2.43
CA ASN A 40 3.21 -9.64 2.65
C ASN A 40 3.75 -8.29 3.12
N GLN A 41 2.88 -7.33 3.43
CA GLN A 41 3.32 -6.06 3.96
C GLN A 41 3.81 -6.27 5.39
N ASP A 42 5.04 -5.84 5.66
CA ASP A 42 5.64 -5.94 6.98
C ASP A 42 4.74 -5.24 8.02
N LEU A 43 4.36 -6.00 9.04
CA LEU A 43 3.59 -5.46 10.15
C LEU A 43 4.51 -4.58 10.99
N GLN A 44 4.02 -3.41 11.38
CA GLN A 44 4.72 -2.60 12.36
C GLN A 44 4.72 -3.34 13.69
N GLU A 45 5.91 -3.61 14.19
CA GLU A 45 6.13 -4.19 15.50
C GLU A 45 6.27 -3.09 16.55
N GLY A 46 6.05 -3.46 17.81
CA GLY A 46 6.26 -2.58 18.94
C GLY A 46 6.33 -3.41 20.21
N ASP A 47 6.89 -2.79 21.25
CA ASP A 47 7.00 -3.40 22.56
C ASP A 47 5.93 -2.86 23.50
N ASP A 48 5.44 -3.72 24.38
CA ASP A 48 4.61 -3.29 25.51
C ASP A 48 5.42 -2.34 26.40
N TYR A 49 5.00 -1.07 26.45
CA TYR A 49 5.71 -0.06 27.22
C TYR A 49 4.81 0.59 28.27
N SER A 50 5.21 0.48 29.54
CA SER A 50 4.56 1.19 30.64
C SER A 50 5.15 2.59 30.79
N LEU A 51 4.41 3.59 30.30
CA LEU A 51 4.80 5.00 30.39
C LEU A 51 4.79 5.49 31.85
N LYS A 52 5.94 5.98 32.34
CA LYS A 52 6.10 6.61 33.67
C LYS A 52 6.27 8.13 33.61
N LYS A 53 6.60 8.67 32.44
CA LYS A 53 6.79 10.10 32.14
C LYS A 53 6.17 10.37 30.78
N PHE A 54 5.59 11.56 30.62
CA PHE A 54 4.83 11.92 29.41
C PHE A 54 5.41 13.16 28.70
N ASP A 55 6.70 13.44 28.91
CA ASP A 55 7.43 14.41 28.08
C ASP A 55 7.52 13.88 26.65
N ILE A 56 7.25 14.74 25.67
CA ILE A 56 7.45 14.45 24.25
C ILE A 56 8.73 15.16 23.82
N ASP A 57 9.71 14.39 23.34
CA ASP A 57 11.04 14.87 22.96
C ASP A 57 11.28 14.56 21.47
N LEU A 58 11.27 15.61 20.64
CA LEU A 58 11.68 15.52 19.23
C LEU A 58 13.16 15.90 19.16
N LYS A 59 13.96 15.06 18.50
CA LYS A 59 15.39 15.27 18.30
C LYS A 59 15.71 15.11 16.83
N ASP A 60 16.14 16.22 16.23
CA ASP A 60 16.59 16.31 14.84
C ASP A 60 15.61 15.63 13.85
N VAL A 61 14.32 15.88 14.03
CA VAL A 61 13.27 15.22 13.25
C VAL A 61 13.18 15.85 11.86
N GLU A 62 13.40 15.04 10.84
CA GLU A 62 13.14 15.35 9.44
C GLU A 62 11.98 14.53 8.89
N PHE A 63 11.14 15.15 8.06
CA PHE A 63 10.01 14.47 7.43
C PHE A 63 9.70 15.08 6.07
N ALA A 64 9.38 14.23 5.08
CA ALA A 64 9.02 14.64 3.74
C ALA A 64 8.07 13.59 3.11
N TYR A 65 7.01 14.03 2.42
CA TYR A 65 6.13 13.13 1.65
C TYR A 65 6.76 12.69 0.33
N ASN A 66 7.59 13.54 -0.26
CA ASN A 66 8.36 13.27 -1.47
C ASN A 66 9.81 13.67 -1.26
N LYS A 67 10.71 13.27 -2.17
CA LYS A 67 12.15 13.52 -2.01
C LYS A 67 12.55 14.99 -2.10
N ASP A 68 11.70 15.80 -2.71
CA ASP A 68 12.06 17.15 -3.15
C ASP A 68 11.53 18.25 -2.21
N ALA A 69 10.61 17.94 -1.29
CA ALA A 69 10.03 18.90 -0.37
C ALA A 69 10.00 18.38 1.08
N LYS A 70 10.93 18.88 1.90
CA LYS A 70 10.92 18.65 3.35
C LYS A 70 9.79 19.43 4.01
N VAL A 71 8.99 18.73 4.81
CA VAL A 71 7.92 19.26 5.66
C VAL A 71 8.45 19.58 7.06
N LEU A 72 9.24 18.68 7.66
CA LEU A 72 10.02 18.95 8.87
C LEU A 72 11.50 18.93 8.51
N ASN A 73 12.24 19.93 8.98
CA ASN A 73 13.66 20.10 8.67
C ASN A 73 14.47 20.30 9.95
N GLY A 74 14.93 19.19 10.55
CA GLY A 74 15.80 19.18 11.72
C GLY A 74 15.12 19.67 13.00
N VAL A 75 13.83 19.38 13.19
CA VAL A 75 13.04 19.90 14.31
C VAL A 75 13.47 19.23 15.62
N SER A 76 13.88 20.04 16.59
CA SER A 76 14.23 19.60 17.94
C SER A 76 13.50 20.43 18.99
N PHE A 77 12.61 19.80 19.78
CA PHE A 77 11.97 20.47 20.92
C PHE A 77 11.44 19.46 21.94
N LYS A 78 11.13 19.95 23.14
CA LYS A 78 10.54 19.17 24.22
C LYS A 78 9.23 19.80 24.70
N ALA A 79 8.13 19.08 24.59
CA ALA A 79 6.88 19.40 25.28
C ALA A 79 6.84 18.62 26.59
N LYS A 80 6.84 19.33 27.72
CA LYS A 80 6.91 18.68 29.03
C LYS A 80 5.53 18.26 29.52
N GLN A 81 5.51 17.18 30.29
CA GLN A 81 4.33 16.70 30.97
C GLN A 81 3.74 17.81 31.87
N GLY A 82 2.44 18.04 31.74
CA GLY A 82 1.70 19.04 32.53
C GLY A 82 1.82 20.47 32.01
N GLU A 83 2.55 20.71 30.92
CA GLU A 83 2.63 22.02 30.27
C GLU A 83 1.73 22.07 29.02
N VAL A 84 1.14 23.24 28.77
CA VAL A 84 0.43 23.51 27.52
C VAL A 84 1.46 24.01 26.50
N THR A 85 1.71 23.22 25.45
CA THR A 85 2.58 23.60 24.34
C THR A 85 1.73 23.97 23.13
N ALA A 86 1.87 25.20 22.63
CA ALA A 86 1.22 25.64 21.40
C ALA A 86 2.20 25.55 20.22
N LEU A 87 1.75 24.94 19.12
CA LEU A 87 2.45 24.95 17.84
C LEU A 87 1.76 25.99 16.95
N VAL A 88 2.49 27.05 16.58
CA VAL A 88 1.96 28.19 15.82
C VAL A 88 2.80 28.41 14.57
N GLY A 89 2.14 28.72 13.45
CA GLY A 89 2.78 28.90 12.16
C GLY A 89 1.79 29.40 11.11
N ALA A 90 2.29 29.65 9.90
CA ALA A 90 1.43 29.86 8.74
C ALA A 90 0.59 28.60 8.46
N SER A 91 -0.47 28.74 7.65
CA SER A 91 -1.23 27.59 7.19
C SER A 91 -0.41 26.79 6.18
N GLY A 92 -0.29 25.48 6.41
CA GLY A 92 0.55 24.57 5.63
C GLY A 92 1.96 24.47 6.18
#